data_AF-A0A5A9G3Z8-F1
#
_entry.id   AF-A0A5A9G3Z8-F1
#
_cell.length_a   1.000
_cell.length_b   1.000
_cell.length_c   1.000
_cell.angle_alpha   90.00
_cell.angle_beta   90.00
_cell.angle_gamma   90.00
#
_symmetry.space_group_name_H-M   'P 1'
#
loop_
_entity.id
_entity.type
_entity.pdbx_description
1 polymer ?
#
loop_
_entity_poly.entity_id
_entity_poly.type
_entity_poly.pdbx_seq_one_letter_code
_entity_poly.pdbx_strand_id
1 'polypeptide(L)'
;MSAAENRYDEPRDPRQDRPLAGLFADLARESANLARSEIALAKAELTDKATEAAGGVAFIAVGGLVAFAGVLVLLAAAVLGLSNVLAPWLSALIVGVVVLAVGGILAYVGKNRLSPANLRPRRTIKTLDEDKRWAKSQLAR
;
A
#
# COMPACT_ATOMS: atom_id res chain seq x y z
N MET A 1 7.33 90.81 8.11
CA MET A 1 7.13 89.68 9.04
C MET A 1 6.48 88.53 8.28
N SER A 2 6.97 87.33 8.57
CA SER A 2 6.32 86.02 8.38
C SER A 2 6.24 85.43 6.96
N ALA A 3 7.34 84.76 6.58
CA ALA A 3 7.30 83.62 5.67
C ALA A 3 6.45 82.49 6.29
N ALA A 4 5.35 82.11 5.62
CA ALA A 4 4.59 80.92 5.97
C ALA A 4 5.15 79.74 5.16
N GLU A 5 5.98 78.95 5.83
CA GLU A 5 6.53 77.69 5.37
C GLU A 5 5.40 76.67 5.23
N ASN A 6 4.94 76.46 3.99
CA ASN A 6 4.02 75.37 3.66
C ASN A 6 4.82 74.06 3.68
N ARG A 7 4.88 73.45 4.86
CA ARG A 7 5.49 72.15 5.11
C ARG A 7 4.63 71.08 4.43
N TYR A 8 5.13 70.55 3.33
CA TYR A 8 4.57 69.36 2.70
C TYR A 8 4.51 68.22 3.72
N ASP A 9 3.31 67.80 4.12
CA ASP A 9 3.09 66.53 4.79
C ASP A 9 3.38 65.43 3.77
N GLU A 10 4.58 64.83 3.86
CA GLU A 10 4.86 63.58 3.17
C GLU A 10 3.91 62.50 3.71
N PRO A 11 3.18 61.77 2.85
CA PRO A 11 2.46 60.59 3.29
C PRO A 11 3.50 59.58 3.81
N ARG A 12 3.54 59.36 5.13
CA ARG A 12 4.36 58.31 5.73
C ARG A 12 3.98 56.98 5.09
N ASP A 13 4.91 56.40 4.33
CA ASP A 13 4.74 55.11 3.66
C ASP A 13 4.48 54.02 4.71
N PRO A 14 3.29 53.38 4.75
CA PRO A 14 2.95 52.35 5.72
C PRO A 14 3.82 51.08 5.62
N ARG A 15 4.74 51.01 4.65
CA ARG A 15 5.54 49.83 4.33
C ARG A 15 6.84 49.71 5.13
N GLN A 16 7.29 50.75 5.85
CA GLN A 16 8.60 50.73 6.51
C GLN A 16 8.63 50.05 7.89
N ASP A 17 7.47 49.81 8.52
CA ASP A 17 7.38 49.16 9.82
C ASP A 17 6.66 47.80 9.72
N ARG A 18 7.15 46.89 8.86
CA ARG A 18 6.79 45.47 9.04
C ARG A 18 7.56 44.93 10.24
N PRO A 19 6.92 44.65 11.38
CA PRO A 19 7.63 44.10 12.53
C PRO A 19 8.23 42.74 12.15
N LEU A 20 9.43 42.43 12.67
CA LEU A 20 10.07 41.10 12.53
C LEU A 20 9.12 39.94 12.88
N ALA A 21 8.19 40.18 13.80
CA ALA A 21 7.11 39.25 14.15
C ALA A 21 6.21 38.87 12.96
N GLY A 22 5.99 39.79 12.00
CA GLY A 22 5.24 39.52 10.77
C GLY A 22 5.95 38.55 9.84
N LEU A 23 7.28 38.64 9.71
CA LEU A 23 8.07 37.73 8.88
C LEU A 23 8.11 36.30 9.44
N PHE A 24 8.19 36.15 10.76
CA PHE A 24 8.06 34.84 11.41
C PHE A 24 6.66 34.24 11.24
N ALA A 25 5.62 35.08 11.32
CA ALA A 25 4.24 34.64 11.10
C ALA A 25 4.00 34.20 9.65
N ASP A 26 4.62 34.87 8.68
CA ASP A 26 4.58 34.50 7.26
C ASP A 26 5.33 33.18 7.01
N LEU A 27 6.55 33.02 7.53
CA LEU A 27 7.33 31.79 7.39
C LEU A 27 6.65 30.57 8.03
N ALA A 28 6.04 30.74 9.21
CA ALA A 28 5.29 29.67 9.88
C ALA A 28 4.07 29.24 9.06
N ARG A 29 3.40 30.22 8.42
CA ARG A 29 2.24 29.97 7.56
C ARG A 29 2.65 29.27 6.26
N GLU A 30 3.77 29.67 5.68
CA GLU A 30 4.32 29.06 4.47
C GLU A 30 4.83 27.63 4.73
N SER A 31 5.48 27.40 5.87
CA SER A 31 5.89 26.06 6.32
C SER A 31 4.69 25.14 6.56
N ALA A 32 3.62 25.66 7.18
CA ALA A 32 2.38 24.91 7.36
C ALA A 32 1.69 24.59 6.02
N ASN A 33 1.73 25.51 5.05
CA ASN A 33 1.20 25.30 3.71
C ASN A 33 2.01 24.26 2.93
N LEU A 34 3.34 24.26 3.07
CA LEU A 34 4.23 23.26 2.46
C LEU A 34 3.96 21.87 3.04
N ALA A 35 3.91 21.74 4.37
CA ALA A 35 3.59 20.47 5.02
C ALA A 35 2.22 19.92 4.59
N ARG A 36 1.21 20.81 4.47
CA ARG A 36 -0.11 20.41 3.97
C ARG A 36 -0.07 19.95 2.51
N SER A 37 0.76 20.58 1.68
CA SER A 37 0.95 20.21 0.28
C SER A 37 1.68 18.87 0.13
N GLU A 38 2.72 18.60 0.93
CA GLU A 38 3.40 17.29 0.93
C GLU A 38 2.46 16.17 1.37
N ILE A 39 1.63 16.40 2.39
CA ILE A 39 0.61 15.43 2.81
C ILE A 39 -0.41 15.20 1.68
N ALA A 40 -0.83 16.25 0.99
CA ALA A 40 -1.75 16.12 -0.13
C ALA A 40 -1.11 15.34 -1.30
N LEU A 41 0.16 15.59 -1.59
CA LEU A 41 0.92 14.89 -2.61
C LEU A 41 1.11 13.41 -2.25
N ALA A 42 1.55 13.12 -1.02
CA ALA A 42 1.70 11.75 -0.53
C ALA A 42 0.37 10.99 -0.58
N LYS A 43 -0.75 11.65 -0.24
CA LYS A 43 -2.08 11.05 -0.36
C LYS A 43 -2.45 10.78 -1.82
N ALA A 44 -2.13 11.69 -2.74
CA ALA A 44 -2.38 11.50 -4.17
C ALA A 44 -1.56 10.32 -4.70
N GLU A 45 -0.26 10.26 -4.40
CA GLU A 45 0.62 9.17 -4.82
C GLU A 45 0.17 7.82 -4.23
N LEU A 46 -0.22 7.77 -2.96
CA LEU A 46 -0.78 6.56 -2.36
C LEU A 46 -2.08 6.12 -3.06
N THR A 47 -2.92 7.06 -3.47
CA THR A 47 -4.18 6.77 -4.18
C THR A 47 -3.91 6.25 -5.58
N ASP A 48 -2.96 6.86 -6.30
CA ASP A 48 -2.55 6.43 -7.64
C ASP A 48 -1.93 5.03 -7.60
N LYS A 49 -1.02 4.79 -6.64
CA LYS A 49 -0.42 3.46 -6.44
C LYS A 49 -1.44 2.41 -6.03
N ALA A 50 -2.40 2.76 -5.17
CA ALA A 50 -3.49 1.86 -4.81
C ALA A 50 -4.38 1.53 -6.01
N THR A 51 -4.66 2.51 -6.87
CA THR A 51 -5.48 2.32 -8.09
C THR A 51 -4.77 1.46 -9.11
N GLU A 52 -3.47 1.70 -9.34
CA GLU A 52 -2.62 0.88 -10.21
C GLU A 52 -2.55 -0.57 -9.72
N ALA A 53 -2.32 -0.76 -8.41
CA ALA A 53 -2.33 -2.08 -7.79
C ALA A 53 -3.70 -2.77 -7.91
N ALA A 54 -4.80 -2.03 -7.69
CA ALA A 54 -6.16 -2.56 -7.83
C ALA A 54 -6.44 -3.02 -9.27
N GLY A 55 -6.03 -2.23 -10.27
CA GLY A 55 -6.12 -2.62 -11.68
C GLY A 55 -5.32 -3.90 -11.98
N GLY A 56 -4.08 -4.00 -11.48
CA GLY A 56 -3.27 -5.20 -11.62
C GLY A 56 -3.90 -6.44 -10.99
N VAL A 57 -4.47 -6.30 -9.79
CA VAL A 57 -5.21 -7.38 -9.12
C VAL A 57 -6.45 -7.79 -9.93
N ALA A 58 -7.18 -6.84 -10.52
CA ALA A 58 -8.34 -7.12 -11.36
C ALA A 58 -7.95 -7.93 -12.62
N PHE A 59 -6.87 -7.56 -13.31
CA PHE A 59 -6.38 -8.32 -14.46
C PHE A 59 -5.95 -9.75 -14.08
N ILE A 60 -5.24 -9.91 -12.95
CA ILE A 60 -4.86 -11.24 -12.44
C ILE A 60 -6.11 -12.06 -12.08
N ALA A 61 -7.12 -11.45 -11.46
CA ALA A 61 -8.36 -12.13 -11.11
C ALA A 61 -9.12 -12.62 -12.34
N VAL A 62 -9.29 -11.76 -13.36
CA VAL A 62 -9.97 -12.13 -14.62
C VAL A 62 -9.17 -13.19 -15.38
N GLY A 63 -7.86 -12.99 -15.54
CA GLY A 63 -6.98 -13.97 -16.19
C GLY A 63 -6.99 -15.31 -15.47
N GLY A 64 -6.98 -15.28 -14.13
CA GLY A 64 -7.10 -16.47 -13.28
C GLY A 64 -8.43 -17.20 -13.48
N LEU A 65 -9.55 -16.48 -13.60
CA LEU A 65 -10.86 -17.07 -13.87
C LEU A 65 -10.92 -17.72 -15.25
N VAL A 66 -10.37 -17.07 -16.27
CA VAL A 66 -10.28 -17.63 -17.64
C VAL A 66 -9.39 -18.88 -17.66
N ALA A 67 -8.22 -18.83 -17.02
CA ALA A 67 -7.33 -19.98 -16.90
C ALA A 67 -8.00 -21.13 -16.14
N PHE A 68 -8.73 -20.84 -15.07
CA PHE A 68 -9.51 -21.82 -14.32
C PHE A 68 -10.59 -22.49 -15.19
N ALA A 69 -11.33 -21.72 -15.98
CA ALA A 69 -12.28 -22.28 -16.95
C ALA A 69 -11.58 -23.20 -17.96
N GLY A 70 -10.39 -22.82 -18.45
CA GLY A 70 -9.56 -23.67 -19.31
C GLY A 70 -9.17 -25.00 -18.64
N VAL A 71 -8.80 -24.97 -17.35
CA VAL A 71 -8.54 -26.19 -16.57
C VAL A 71 -9.78 -27.07 -16.50
N LEU A 72 -10.98 -26.53 -16.26
CA LEU A 72 -12.22 -27.33 -16.26
C LEU A 72 -12.48 -28.03 -17.59
N VAL A 73 -12.22 -27.34 -18.72
CA VAL A 73 -12.31 -27.93 -20.06
C VAL A 73 -11.29 -29.05 -20.24
N LEU A 74 -10.04 -28.86 -19.80
CA LEU A 74 -9.02 -29.90 -19.85
C LEU A 74 -9.35 -31.11 -18.97
N LEU A 75 -9.94 -30.90 -17.79
CA LEU A 75 -10.42 -31.99 -16.93
C LEU A 75 -11.56 -32.76 -17.60
N ALA A 76 -12.51 -32.06 -18.22
CA ALA A 76 -13.56 -32.70 -19.00
C ALA A 76 -12.98 -33.52 -20.17
N ALA A 77 -11.99 -32.96 -20.89
CA ALA A 77 -11.29 -33.67 -21.96
C ALA A 77 -10.55 -34.90 -21.43
N ALA A 78 -9.93 -34.83 -20.25
CA ALA A 78 -9.27 -35.98 -19.61
C ALA A 78 -10.28 -37.08 -19.25
N VAL A 79 -11.44 -36.71 -18.69
CA VAL A 79 -12.52 -37.66 -18.38
C VAL A 79 -13.05 -38.32 -19.64
N LEU A 80 -13.34 -37.53 -20.69
CA LEU A 80 -13.81 -38.04 -21.97
C LEU A 80 -12.76 -38.93 -22.65
N GLY A 81 -11.49 -38.51 -22.66
CA GLY A 81 -10.38 -39.29 -23.18
C GLY A 81 -10.27 -40.65 -22.51
N LEU A 82 -10.27 -40.66 -21.17
CA LEU A 82 -10.21 -41.88 -20.38
C LEU A 82 -11.47 -42.75 -20.56
N SER A 83 -12.63 -42.14 -20.80
CA SER A 83 -13.89 -42.88 -21.05
C SER A 83 -13.89 -43.75 -22.31
N ASN A 84 -12.92 -43.58 -23.21
CA ASN A 84 -12.77 -44.48 -24.37
C ASN A 84 -12.29 -45.88 -23.98
N VAL A 85 -11.68 -46.04 -22.81
CA VAL A 85 -11.12 -47.32 -22.34
C VAL A 85 -11.78 -47.86 -21.07
N LEU A 86 -12.55 -47.04 -20.35
CA LEU A 86 -13.26 -47.44 -19.14
C LEU A 86 -14.60 -46.70 -18.98
N ALA A 87 -15.46 -47.18 -18.08
CA ALA A 87 -16.81 -46.62 -17.92
C ALA A 87 -16.76 -45.12 -17.54
N PRO A 88 -17.65 -44.26 -18.09
CA PRO A 88 -17.59 -42.81 -17.88
C PRO A 88 -17.58 -42.37 -16.42
N TRP A 89 -18.34 -43.06 -15.56
CA TRP A 89 -18.39 -42.77 -14.13
C TRP A 89 -17.06 -43.05 -13.42
N LEU A 90 -16.33 -44.09 -13.86
CA LEU A 90 -15.04 -44.46 -13.29
C LEU A 90 -13.95 -43.50 -13.77
N SER A 91 -14.03 -43.02 -15.02
CA SER A 91 -13.13 -41.97 -15.55
C SER A 91 -13.23 -40.70 -14.73
N ALA A 92 -14.47 -40.25 -14.50
CA ALA A 92 -14.74 -39.08 -13.67
C ALA A 92 -14.21 -39.25 -12.24
N LEU A 93 -14.37 -40.45 -11.66
CA LEU A 93 -13.88 -40.76 -10.31
C LEU A 93 -12.35 -40.69 -10.23
N ILE A 94 -11.64 -41.32 -11.17
CA ILE A 94 -10.17 -41.35 -11.18
C ILE A 94 -9.60 -39.94 -11.35
N VAL A 95 -10.08 -39.20 -12.35
CA VAL A 95 -9.62 -37.81 -12.58
C VAL A 95 -9.96 -36.94 -11.37
N GLY A 96 -11.16 -37.09 -10.79
CA GLY A 96 -11.57 -36.36 -9.59
C GLY A 96 -10.65 -36.62 -8.39
N VAL A 97 -10.28 -37.87 -8.13
CA VAL A 97 -9.36 -38.22 -7.03
C VAL A 97 -7.98 -37.60 -7.25
N VAL A 98 -7.44 -37.66 -8.46
CA VAL A 98 -6.14 -37.04 -8.78
C VAL A 98 -6.18 -35.53 -8.55
N VAL A 99 -7.23 -34.86 -9.04
CA VAL A 99 -7.40 -33.41 -8.87
C VAL A 99 -7.56 -33.04 -7.39
N LEU A 100 -8.34 -33.80 -6.62
CA LEU A 100 -8.50 -33.58 -5.18
C LEU A 100 -7.19 -33.79 -4.41
N ALA A 101 -6.38 -34.78 -4.79
CA ALA A 101 -5.08 -35.00 -4.18
C ALA A 101 -4.14 -33.80 -4.42
N VAL A 102 -4.01 -33.36 -5.67
CA VAL A 102 -3.19 -32.19 -6.04
C VAL A 102 -3.71 -30.92 -5.36
N GLY A 103 -5.02 -30.66 -5.44
CA GLY A 103 -5.65 -29.51 -4.82
C GLY A 103 -5.49 -29.50 -3.30
N GLY A 104 -5.63 -30.66 -2.65
CA GLY A 104 -5.41 -30.82 -1.22
C GLY A 104 -3.98 -30.51 -0.81
N ILE A 105 -2.97 -30.98 -1.57
CA ILE A 105 -1.56 -30.66 -1.34
C ILE A 105 -1.31 -29.16 -1.48
N LEU A 106 -1.80 -28.54 -2.56
CA LEU A 106 -1.62 -27.10 -2.79
C LEU A 106 -2.29 -26.27 -1.69
N ALA A 107 -3.51 -26.63 -1.29
CA ALA A 107 -4.23 -25.97 -0.19
C ALA A 107 -3.48 -26.10 1.14
N TYR A 108 -2.94 -27.28 1.43
CA TYR A 108 -2.13 -27.53 2.62
C TYR A 108 -0.85 -26.69 2.63
N VAL A 109 -0.11 -26.66 1.51
CA VAL A 109 1.09 -25.84 1.36
C VAL A 109 0.75 -24.36 1.49
N GLY A 110 -0.30 -23.88 0.83
CA GLY A 110 -0.77 -22.50 0.90
C GLY A 110 -1.11 -22.08 2.33
N LYS A 111 -1.89 -22.91 3.04
CA LYS A 111 -2.19 -22.71 4.47
C LYS A 111 -0.92 -22.58 5.30
N ASN A 112 0.07 -23.43 5.05
CA ASN A 112 1.33 -23.39 5.79
C ASN A 112 2.13 -22.11 5.48
N ARG A 113 2.15 -21.64 4.22
CA ARG A 113 2.83 -20.40 3.83
C ARG A 113 2.19 -19.17 4.45
N LEU A 114 0.87 -19.17 4.60
CA LEU A 114 0.10 -18.09 5.25
C LEU A 114 0.09 -18.19 6.78
N SER A 115 0.75 -19.18 7.38
CA SER A 115 0.84 -19.30 8.83
C SER A 115 1.49 -18.06 9.44
N PRO A 116 0.97 -17.54 10.58
CA PRO A 116 1.58 -16.41 11.28
C PRO A 116 3.07 -16.59 11.59
N ALA A 117 3.51 -17.85 11.76
CA ALA A 117 4.93 -18.17 11.96
C ALA A 117 5.81 -17.82 10.75
N ASN A 118 5.27 -17.90 9.54
CA ASN A 118 5.96 -17.59 8.28
C ASN A 118 5.78 -16.13 7.84
N LEU A 119 4.71 -15.46 8.30
CA LEU A 119 4.44 -14.06 8.00
C LEU A 119 5.07 -13.07 9.00
N ARG A 120 5.64 -13.55 10.12
CA ARG A 120 6.31 -12.71 11.11
C ARG A 120 7.60 -12.10 10.52
N PRO A 121 7.74 -10.75 10.46
CA PRO A 121 8.97 -10.11 9.98
C PRO A 121 10.12 -10.37 10.95
N ARG A 122 10.94 -11.37 10.66
CA ARG A 122 12.04 -11.80 11.56
C ARG A 122 13.05 -10.69 11.83
N ARG A 123 13.26 -9.79 10.87
CA ARG A 123 14.19 -8.66 10.98
C ARG A 123 13.64 -7.54 11.86
N THR A 124 12.39 -7.11 11.62
CA THR A 124 11.74 -6.04 12.39
C THR A 124 11.53 -6.43 13.84
N ILE A 125 11.18 -7.69 14.12
CA ILE A 125 11.03 -8.15 15.51
C ILE A 125 12.38 -8.14 16.23
N LYS A 126 13.47 -8.51 15.54
CA LYS A 126 14.82 -8.52 16.14
C LYS A 126 15.29 -7.12 16.51
N THR A 127 15.08 -6.13 15.64
CA THR A 127 15.47 -4.73 15.93
C THR A 127 14.64 -4.13 17.05
N LEU A 128 13.33 -4.41 17.09
CA LEU A 128 12.45 -3.96 18.19
C LEU A 128 12.82 -4.59 19.55
N ASP A 129 13.30 -5.84 19.54
CA ASP A 129 13.80 -6.52 20.75
C ASP A 129 15.15 -5.96 21.22
N GLU A 130 16.04 -5.58 20.29
CA GLU A 130 17.30 -4.90 20.58
C GLU A 130 17.05 -3.51 21.18
N ASP A 131 16.14 -2.74 20.60
CA ASP A 131 15.73 -1.42 21.10
C ASP A 131 15.11 -1.50 22.50
N LYS A 132 14.26 -2.51 22.75
CA LYS A 132 13.70 -2.78 24.08
C LYS A 132 14.78 -3.08 25.12
N ARG A 133 15.80 -3.86 24.74
CA ARG A 133 16.92 -4.20 25.64
C ARG A 133 17.76 -2.97 25.95
N TRP A 134 18.03 -2.13 24.95
CA TRP A 134 18.75 -0.87 25.13
C TRP A 134 17.98 0.13 26.02
N ALA A 135 16.66 0.26 25.81
CA ALA A 135 15.83 1.12 26.66
C ALA A 135 15.79 0.63 28.12
N LYS A 136 15.72 -0.69 28.35
CA LYS A 136 15.80 -1.28 29.70
C LYS A 136 17.15 -1.05 30.38
N SER A 137 18.25 -1.09 29.64
CA SER A 137 19.59 -0.88 30.23
C SER A 137 19.85 0.59 30.57
N GLN A 138 19.21 1.53 29.87
CA GLN A 138 19.23 2.96 30.22
C GLN A 138 18.42 3.27 31.48
N LEU A 139 17.26 2.65 31.66
CA LEU A 139 16.42 2.85 32.86
C LEU A 139 16.97 2.17 34.12
N ALA A 140 17.90 1.23 33.96
CA ALA A 140 18.55 0.52 35.06
C ALA A 140 19.89 1.16 35.49
N ARG A 141 20.26 2.31 34.92
CA ARG A 141 21.38 3.17 35.35
C ARG A 141 20.84 4.37 36.10
#